data_AF-A0A139AVK1-F1
#
_entry.id   AF-A0A139AVK1-F1
#
_cell.length_a   1.000
_cell.length_b   1.000
_cell.length_c   1.000
_cell.angle_alpha   90.00
_cell.angle_beta   90.00
_cell.angle_gamma   90.00
#
_symmetry.space_group_name_H-M   'P 1'
#
loop_
_entity.id
_entity.type
_entity.pdbx_description
1 polymer ?
#
loop_
_entity_poly.entity_id
_entity_poly.type
_entity_poly.pdbx_seq_one_letter_code
_entity_poly.pdbx_strand_id
1 'polypeptide(L)'
;MNPSALPPTILGATVASPMRETPATPLVTGDSFAEYNLSFFSTLVRDEDQRLPIPNFMHYQTEVTEQMRRTLVHWMSEVSNATRFCHRTLHLSINCVDRYLSARRVPRTDLQLLGCVSLFVASKYEELPSNVLTISHVVRLCAGYYTRSDVHEMENRLLRVLNYDLGYQGCGAFLDSFEEANCLENPRLLRRDSGVDVDDAPPSAFLGNSADPLDMCADVCTSLVSSIPRDIVGIARSLIESSLVYSAFSSAKPLSLVCASLLAAEAFLESRGVPNANLVQRLDRLTALEAHMDSLTSAFVRLAFSLGQ
;
A
#
# COMPACT_ATOMS: atom_id res chain seq x y z
N MET A 1 8.15 22.04 -61.96
CA MET A 1 7.27 23.20 -62.25
C MET A 1 5.93 22.94 -61.59
N ASN A 2 5.70 23.59 -60.45
CA ASN A 2 4.39 23.78 -59.80
C ASN A 2 3.55 24.79 -60.63
N PRO A 3 2.28 25.13 -60.31
CA PRO A 3 1.30 24.53 -59.38
C PRO A 3 -0.15 24.49 -59.94
N SER A 4 -1.03 23.75 -59.28
CA SER A 4 -2.49 23.87 -59.40
C SER A 4 -3.03 24.99 -58.50
N ALA A 5 -3.72 25.98 -59.06
CA ALA A 5 -4.32 27.10 -58.33
C ALA A 5 -5.87 27.05 -58.34
N LEU A 6 -6.44 27.40 -57.18
CA LEU A 6 -7.85 27.45 -56.78
C LEU A 6 -8.76 28.40 -57.59
N PRO A 7 -10.08 28.31 -57.38
CA PRO A 7 -10.86 29.50 -57.07
C PRO A 7 -11.65 29.41 -55.73
N PRO A 8 -12.17 30.54 -55.21
CA PRO A 8 -12.43 30.74 -53.78
C PRO A 8 -13.89 30.61 -53.33
N THR A 9 -14.03 30.27 -52.05
CA THR A 9 -14.95 30.76 -51.01
C THR A 9 -16.41 31.11 -51.38
N ILE A 10 -17.36 30.34 -50.83
CA ILE A 10 -18.63 30.87 -50.31
C ILE A 10 -18.75 30.51 -48.83
N LEU A 11 -18.93 31.56 -48.03
CA LEU A 11 -19.12 31.57 -46.59
C LEU A 11 -20.63 31.48 -46.28
N GLY A 12 -21.01 30.68 -45.29
CA GLY A 12 -22.22 30.91 -44.49
C GLY A 12 -23.44 30.03 -44.78
N ALA A 13 -23.58 28.94 -44.00
CA ALA A 13 -24.86 28.50 -43.40
C ALA A 13 -24.59 27.30 -42.48
N THR A 14 -24.30 27.56 -41.20
CA THR A 14 -24.32 26.55 -40.14
C THR A 14 -25.76 26.10 -39.92
N VAL A 15 -26.13 24.94 -40.47
CA VAL A 15 -27.35 24.23 -40.10
C VAL A 15 -27.14 23.64 -38.72
N ALA A 16 -27.85 24.21 -37.72
CA ALA A 16 -27.89 23.69 -36.37
C ALA A 16 -28.64 22.35 -36.36
N SER A 17 -27.95 21.27 -36.04
CA SER A 17 -28.57 19.96 -35.76
C SER A 17 -29.37 20.05 -34.45
N PRO A 18 -30.57 19.44 -34.38
CA PRO A 18 -31.39 19.50 -33.17
C PRO A 18 -30.72 18.71 -32.04
N MET A 19 -30.58 19.36 -30.88
CA MET A 19 -30.09 18.73 -29.66
C MET A 19 -31.02 17.58 -29.27
N ARG A 20 -30.44 16.39 -29.13
CA ARG A 20 -31.11 15.25 -28.52
C ARG A 20 -31.16 15.53 -27.02
N GLU A 21 -32.32 15.91 -26.51
CA GLU A 21 -32.55 16.03 -25.07
C GLU A 21 -32.26 14.66 -24.43
N THR A 22 -31.12 14.57 -23.73
CA THR A 22 -30.84 13.47 -22.82
C THR A 22 -31.79 13.61 -21.64
N PRO A 23 -32.51 12.55 -21.22
CA PRO A 23 -33.33 12.63 -20.01
C PRO A 23 -32.42 13.01 -18.86
N ALA A 24 -32.80 14.06 -18.13
CA ALA A 24 -32.09 14.51 -16.94
C ALA A 24 -31.99 13.32 -15.98
N THR A 25 -30.80 12.71 -15.90
CA THR A 25 -30.44 11.87 -14.76
C THR A 25 -30.64 12.73 -13.53
N PRO A 26 -31.42 12.28 -12.53
CA PRO A 26 -31.54 13.02 -11.29
C PRO A 26 -30.13 13.24 -10.77
N LEU A 27 -29.78 14.51 -10.52
CA LEU A 27 -28.55 14.88 -9.85
C LEU A 27 -28.53 14.10 -8.53
N VAL A 28 -27.74 13.02 -8.51
CA VAL A 28 -27.50 12.23 -7.32
C VAL A 28 -26.99 13.21 -6.27
N THR A 29 -27.75 13.30 -5.20
CA THR A 29 -27.44 14.04 -3.98
C THR A 29 -26.00 13.74 -3.59
N GLY A 30 -25.18 14.78 -3.49
CA GLY A 30 -23.72 14.69 -3.49
C GLY A 30 -23.13 13.50 -2.76
N ASP A 31 -22.54 12.58 -3.52
CA ASP A 31 -21.58 11.61 -3.03
C ASP A 31 -20.41 12.39 -2.42
N SER A 32 -20.35 12.48 -1.10
CA SER A 32 -19.25 13.12 -0.40
C SER A 32 -17.97 12.32 -0.66
N PHE A 33 -16.83 13.00 -0.84
CA PHE A 33 -15.49 12.38 -0.88
C PHE A 33 -15.27 11.37 0.26
N ALA A 34 -15.94 11.58 1.40
CA ALA A 34 -15.91 10.67 2.54
C ALA A 34 -16.56 9.29 2.26
N GLU A 35 -17.64 9.22 1.48
CA GLU A 35 -18.35 7.95 1.18
C GLU A 35 -17.49 7.00 0.33
N TYR A 36 -16.73 7.55 -0.62
CA TYR A 36 -15.76 6.78 -1.42
C TYR A 36 -14.59 6.27 -0.57
N ASN A 37 -14.07 7.06 0.36
CA ASN A 37 -12.98 6.62 1.23
C ASN A 37 -13.40 5.52 2.21
N LEU A 38 -14.62 5.59 2.72
CA LEU A 38 -15.17 4.58 3.63
C LEU A 38 -15.44 3.25 2.91
N SER A 39 -16.04 3.29 1.73
CA SER A 39 -16.25 2.10 0.91
C SER A 39 -14.93 1.47 0.46
N PHE A 40 -13.92 2.28 0.15
CA PHE A 40 -12.57 1.82 -0.13
C PHE A 40 -11.93 1.14 1.08
N PHE A 41 -11.94 1.77 2.25
CA PHE A 41 -11.38 1.19 3.48
C PHE A 41 -12.07 -0.12 3.87
N SER A 42 -13.41 -0.17 3.78
CA SER A 42 -14.15 -1.41 4.05
C SER A 42 -13.77 -2.55 3.09
N THR A 43 -13.46 -2.22 1.84
CA THR A 43 -12.97 -3.17 0.85
C THR A 43 -11.54 -3.62 1.18
N LEU A 44 -10.67 -2.71 1.62
CA LEU A 44 -9.32 -3.05 2.08
C LEU A 44 -9.36 -4.06 3.24
N VAL A 45 -10.19 -3.80 4.27
CA VAL A 45 -10.36 -4.70 5.42
C VAL A 45 -10.92 -6.05 4.98
N ARG A 46 -11.96 -6.06 4.15
CA ARG A 46 -12.58 -7.31 3.68
C ARG A 46 -11.61 -8.20 2.90
N ASP A 47 -10.75 -7.59 2.08
CA ASP A 47 -9.90 -8.30 1.15
C ASP A 47 -8.46 -8.52 1.68
N GLU A 48 -8.18 -8.12 2.93
CA GLU A 48 -6.84 -8.11 3.52
C GLU A 48 -6.19 -9.51 3.61
N ASP A 49 -7.03 -10.55 3.78
CA ASP A 49 -6.60 -11.94 3.93
C ASP A 49 -6.34 -12.65 2.59
N GLN A 50 -6.87 -12.12 1.47
CA GLN A 50 -6.90 -12.85 0.19
C GLN A 50 -5.50 -13.10 -0.40
N ARG A 51 -4.53 -12.25 -0.04
CA ARG A 51 -3.20 -12.19 -0.67
C ARG A 51 -2.08 -12.37 0.34
N LEU A 52 -2.36 -13.01 1.47
CA LEU A 52 -1.35 -13.34 2.46
C LEU A 52 -0.62 -14.64 2.11
N PRO A 53 0.70 -14.73 2.38
CA PRO A 53 1.43 -15.98 2.32
C PRO A 53 0.94 -16.95 3.40
N ILE A 54 1.09 -18.25 3.13
CA ILE A 54 0.65 -19.30 4.06
C ILE A 54 1.43 -19.18 5.37
N PRO A 55 0.79 -19.20 6.55
CA PRO A 55 1.50 -19.14 7.83
C PRO A 55 2.59 -20.22 7.94
N ASN A 56 3.75 -19.82 8.47
CA ASN A 56 4.93 -20.70 8.63
C ASN A 56 5.42 -21.33 7.31
N PHE A 57 5.25 -20.64 6.17
CA PHE A 57 5.62 -21.16 4.86
C PHE A 57 7.09 -21.62 4.74
N MET A 58 7.98 -21.02 5.51
CA MET A 58 9.40 -21.36 5.53
C MET A 58 9.67 -22.78 6.05
N HIS A 59 8.76 -23.38 6.83
CA HIS A 59 8.88 -24.80 7.26
C HIS A 59 8.71 -25.79 6.09
N TYR A 60 8.10 -25.37 4.98
CA TYR A 60 7.94 -26.22 3.79
C TYR A 60 9.18 -26.22 2.88
N GLN A 61 10.10 -25.26 3.08
CA GLN A 61 11.34 -25.14 2.32
C GLN A 61 12.38 -26.16 2.79
N THR A 62 13.08 -26.77 1.83
CA THR A 62 14.11 -27.79 2.13
C THR A 62 15.53 -27.22 2.11
N GLU A 63 15.78 -26.21 1.28
CA GLU A 63 17.10 -25.59 1.12
C GLU A 63 17.15 -24.14 1.59
N VAL A 64 16.06 -23.39 1.39
CA VAL A 64 15.99 -21.98 1.79
C VAL A 64 15.69 -21.89 3.28
N THR A 65 16.58 -21.25 4.02
CA THR A 65 16.42 -20.99 5.46
C THR A 65 15.82 -19.60 5.72
N GLU A 66 15.25 -19.42 6.91
CA GLU A 66 14.78 -18.10 7.38
C GLU A 66 15.86 -17.02 7.29
N GLN A 67 17.11 -17.38 7.62
CA GLN A 67 18.23 -16.45 7.53
C GLN A 67 18.50 -16.03 6.08
N MET A 68 18.39 -16.95 5.11
CA MET A 68 18.57 -16.62 3.70
C MET A 68 17.46 -15.69 3.19
N ARG A 69 16.21 -15.92 3.60
CA ARG A 69 15.09 -15.03 3.27
C ARG A 69 15.29 -13.65 3.87
N ARG A 70 15.72 -13.56 5.13
CA ARG A 70 16.12 -12.31 5.80
C ARG A 70 17.20 -11.55 5.01
N THR A 71 18.27 -12.24 4.62
CA THR A 71 19.35 -11.63 3.82
C THR A 71 18.85 -11.15 2.46
N LEU A 72 17.99 -11.94 1.80
CA LEU A 72 17.39 -11.54 0.52
C LEU A 72 16.54 -10.28 0.67
N VAL A 73 15.64 -10.24 1.65
CA VAL A 73 14.75 -9.09 1.85
C VAL A 73 15.52 -7.83 2.22
N HIS A 74 16.54 -7.94 3.08
CA HIS A 74 17.43 -6.81 3.36
C HIS A 74 18.06 -6.27 2.07
N TRP A 75 18.62 -7.16 1.25
CA TRP A 75 19.21 -6.78 -0.03
C TRP A 75 18.17 -6.16 -0.99
N MET A 76 16.95 -6.69 -1.05
CA MET A 76 15.86 -6.11 -1.84
C MET A 76 15.52 -4.68 -1.38
N SER A 77 15.52 -4.41 -0.07
CA SER A 77 15.34 -3.06 0.47
C SER A 77 16.46 -2.11 0.04
N GLU A 78 17.72 -2.56 0.06
CA GLU A 78 18.86 -1.78 -0.43
C GLU A 78 18.72 -1.44 -1.92
N VAL A 79 18.33 -2.42 -2.74
CA VAL A 79 18.07 -2.21 -4.17
C VAL A 79 16.94 -1.23 -4.38
N SER A 80 15.82 -1.41 -3.68
CA SER A 80 14.64 -0.53 -3.75
C SER A 80 14.99 0.92 -3.41
N ASN A 81 15.85 1.13 -2.40
CA ASN A 81 16.32 2.46 -2.03
C ASN A 81 17.25 3.05 -3.10
N ALA A 82 18.17 2.25 -3.64
CA ALA A 82 19.09 2.68 -4.70
C ALA A 82 18.36 3.05 -6.01
N THR A 83 17.27 2.35 -6.34
CA THR A 83 16.42 2.63 -7.51
C THR A 83 15.30 3.63 -7.22
N ARG A 84 15.14 4.05 -5.96
CA ARG A 84 14.08 4.97 -5.51
C ARG A 84 12.67 4.47 -5.86
N PHE A 85 12.41 3.18 -5.66
CA PHE A 85 11.03 2.69 -5.77
C PHE A 85 10.17 3.20 -4.63
N CYS A 86 8.87 3.32 -4.89
CA CYS A 86 7.90 3.55 -3.85
C CYS A 86 7.80 2.34 -2.90
N HIS A 87 7.39 2.59 -1.66
CA HIS A 87 7.25 1.54 -0.64
C HIS A 87 6.26 0.43 -1.08
N ARG A 88 5.23 0.80 -1.85
CA ARG A 88 4.26 -0.16 -2.41
C ARG A 88 4.94 -1.20 -3.30
N THR A 89 5.90 -0.79 -4.14
CA THR A 89 6.72 -1.69 -4.97
C THR A 89 7.51 -2.69 -4.13
N LEU A 90 8.20 -2.22 -3.08
CA LEU A 90 8.97 -3.09 -2.19
C LEU A 90 8.06 -4.11 -1.49
N HIS A 91 6.96 -3.64 -0.91
CA HIS A 91 6.01 -4.50 -0.19
C HIS A 91 5.39 -5.55 -1.10
N LEU A 92 4.98 -5.17 -2.31
CA LEU A 92 4.47 -6.11 -3.31
C LEU A 92 5.53 -7.13 -3.72
N SER A 93 6.78 -6.69 -3.92
CA SER A 93 7.86 -7.59 -4.30
C SER A 93 8.14 -8.65 -3.21
N ILE A 94 8.14 -8.26 -1.94
CA ILE A 94 8.33 -9.18 -0.81
C ILE A 94 7.13 -10.13 -0.68
N ASN A 95 5.90 -9.61 -0.83
CA ASN A 95 4.70 -10.44 -0.85
C ASN A 95 4.74 -11.49 -1.98
N CYS A 96 5.22 -11.12 -3.17
CA CYS A 96 5.41 -12.04 -4.29
C CYS A 96 6.41 -13.16 -3.93
N VAL A 97 7.54 -12.82 -3.30
CA VAL A 97 8.53 -13.81 -2.83
C VAL A 97 7.90 -14.76 -1.81
N ASP A 98 7.27 -14.23 -0.77
CA ASP A 98 6.72 -15.04 0.32
C ASP A 98 5.57 -15.95 -0.15
N ARG A 99 4.68 -15.46 -1.02
CA ARG A 99 3.61 -16.28 -1.63
C ARG A 99 4.18 -17.35 -2.56
N TYR A 100 5.25 -17.04 -3.30
CA TYR A 100 5.92 -18.04 -4.12
C TYR A 100 6.57 -19.14 -3.26
N LEU A 101 7.27 -18.77 -2.19
CA LEU A 101 7.85 -19.69 -1.20
C LEU A 101 6.77 -20.48 -0.45
N SER A 102 5.56 -19.95 -0.33
CA SER A 102 4.40 -20.67 0.24
C SER A 102 3.91 -21.80 -0.66
N ALA A 103 3.99 -21.62 -1.98
CA ALA A 103 3.43 -22.57 -2.94
C ALA A 103 4.48 -23.52 -3.56
N ARG A 104 5.76 -23.14 -3.58
CA ARG A 104 6.83 -23.87 -4.28
C ARG A 104 8.09 -23.98 -3.43
N ARG A 105 8.72 -25.16 -3.47
CA ARG A 105 10.09 -25.35 -2.96
C ARG A 105 11.06 -24.71 -3.95
N VAL A 106 11.98 -23.91 -3.42
CA VAL A 106 12.95 -23.17 -4.23
C VAL A 106 14.35 -23.63 -3.84
N PRO A 107 15.22 -23.99 -4.81
CA PRO A 107 16.60 -24.30 -4.51
C PRO A 107 17.33 -23.03 -4.08
N ARG A 108 18.38 -23.17 -3.27
CA ARG A 108 19.15 -22.02 -2.76
C ARG A 108 19.68 -21.14 -3.90
N THR A 109 20.00 -21.76 -5.04
CA THR A 109 20.57 -21.12 -6.22
C THR A 109 19.60 -20.22 -6.95
N ASP A 110 18.29 -20.36 -6.74
CA ASP A 110 17.28 -19.60 -7.48
C ASP A 110 16.66 -18.50 -6.62
N LEU A 111 16.99 -18.45 -5.33
CA LEU A 111 16.43 -17.49 -4.39
C LEU A 111 16.75 -16.04 -4.77
N GLN A 112 17.98 -15.77 -5.23
CA GLN A 112 18.35 -14.43 -5.70
C GLN A 112 17.55 -14.05 -6.95
N LEU A 113 17.46 -14.96 -7.93
CA LEU A 113 16.68 -14.73 -9.15
C LEU A 113 15.21 -14.45 -8.83
N LEU A 114 14.61 -15.20 -7.90
CA LEU A 114 13.24 -15.00 -7.44
C LEU A 114 13.05 -13.59 -6.85
N GLY A 115 13.98 -13.13 -6.00
CA GLY A 115 13.92 -11.78 -5.42
C GLY A 115 14.03 -10.69 -6.49
N CYS A 116 14.99 -10.80 -7.41
CA CYS A 116 15.16 -9.82 -8.50
C CYS A 116 13.96 -9.77 -9.45
N VAL A 117 13.42 -10.94 -9.80
CA VAL A 117 12.24 -11.05 -10.66
C VAL A 117 10.99 -10.52 -9.96
N SER A 118 10.87 -10.71 -8.64
CA SER A 118 9.77 -10.14 -7.86
C SER A 118 9.83 -8.61 -7.83
N LEU A 119 11.02 -8.02 -7.67
CA LEU A 119 11.22 -6.57 -7.83
C LEU A 119 10.87 -6.10 -9.25
N PHE A 120 11.29 -6.85 -10.27
CA PHE A 120 10.98 -6.53 -11.67
C PHE A 120 9.47 -6.56 -11.93
N VAL A 121 8.76 -7.59 -11.51
CA VAL A 121 7.30 -7.71 -11.65
C VAL A 121 6.58 -6.60 -10.88
N ALA A 122 6.96 -6.36 -9.62
CA ALA A 122 6.37 -5.30 -8.81
C ALA A 122 6.62 -3.91 -9.42
N SER A 123 7.82 -3.63 -9.94
CA SER A 123 8.12 -2.35 -10.57
C SER A 123 7.24 -2.10 -11.80
N LYS A 124 6.96 -3.12 -12.62
CA LYS A 124 6.04 -2.98 -13.75
C LYS A 124 4.60 -2.69 -13.34
N TYR A 125 4.22 -3.10 -12.12
CA TYR A 125 2.86 -2.97 -11.62
C TYR A 125 2.63 -1.62 -10.94
N GLU A 126 3.60 -1.15 -10.15
CA GLU A 126 3.44 0.05 -9.31
C GLU A 126 4.18 1.30 -9.82
N GLU A 127 5.28 1.14 -10.55
CA GLU A 127 6.12 2.28 -10.94
C GLU A 127 5.70 2.91 -12.26
N LEU A 128 6.03 4.19 -12.41
CA LEU A 128 5.91 4.87 -13.69
C LEU A 128 6.83 4.20 -14.73
N PRO A 129 6.45 4.17 -16.03
CA PRO A 129 7.23 3.50 -17.08
C PRO A 129 8.70 3.91 -17.17
N SER A 130 9.05 5.13 -16.73
CA SER A 130 10.42 5.63 -16.69
C SER A 130 11.30 5.00 -15.60
N ASN A 131 10.71 4.43 -14.55
CA ASN A 131 11.40 3.88 -13.39
C ASN A 131 11.36 2.33 -13.34
N VAL A 132 10.67 1.69 -14.28
CA VAL A 132 10.54 0.23 -14.35
C VAL A 132 11.88 -0.45 -14.61
N LEU A 133 12.15 -1.57 -13.91
CA LEU A 133 13.35 -2.37 -14.17
C LEU A 133 13.30 -2.99 -15.56
N THR A 134 14.45 -3.07 -16.22
CA THR A 134 14.59 -3.84 -17.47
C THR A 134 15.20 -5.20 -17.18
N ILE A 135 15.02 -6.16 -18.08
CA ILE A 135 15.70 -7.47 -17.97
C ILE A 135 17.22 -7.28 -17.86
N SER A 136 17.78 -6.30 -18.57
CA SER A 136 19.20 -5.97 -18.48
C SER A 136 19.58 -5.47 -17.07
N HIS A 137 18.71 -4.73 -16.38
CA HIS A 137 18.90 -4.37 -14.98
C HIS A 137 18.92 -5.61 -14.08
N VAL A 138 17.96 -6.52 -14.24
CA VAL A 138 17.87 -7.76 -13.45
C VAL A 138 19.14 -8.61 -13.61
N VAL A 139 19.60 -8.82 -14.85
CA VAL A 139 20.83 -9.58 -15.11
C VAL A 139 22.05 -8.91 -14.46
N ARG A 140 22.12 -7.58 -14.46
CA ARG A 140 23.19 -6.82 -13.77
C ARG A 140 23.12 -6.95 -12.25
N LEU A 141 21.91 -6.88 -11.66
CA LEU A 141 21.72 -7.06 -10.22
C LEU A 141 22.19 -8.43 -9.74
N CYS A 142 22.00 -9.46 -10.58
CA CYS A 142 22.53 -10.80 -10.32
C CYS A 142 23.99 -11.00 -10.78
N ALA A 143 24.76 -9.95 -11.01
CA ALA A 143 26.16 -10.02 -11.47
C ALA A 143 26.41 -10.94 -12.69
N GLY A 144 25.41 -11.10 -13.57
CA GLY A 144 25.50 -11.96 -14.75
C GLY A 144 25.37 -13.46 -14.51
N TYR A 145 25.05 -13.91 -13.29
CA TYR A 145 24.85 -15.34 -12.99
C TYR A 145 23.66 -15.97 -13.72
N TYR A 146 22.67 -15.17 -14.12
CA TYR A 146 21.49 -15.64 -14.86
C TYR A 146 21.40 -14.94 -16.21
N THR A 147 20.89 -15.68 -17.19
CA THR A 147 20.65 -15.19 -18.54
C THR A 147 19.30 -14.49 -18.65
N ARG A 148 19.07 -13.79 -19.76
CA ARG A 148 17.76 -13.18 -20.07
C ARG A 148 16.64 -14.23 -20.16
N SER A 149 16.97 -15.45 -20.59
CA SER A 149 16.02 -16.56 -20.67
C SER A 149 15.56 -16.99 -19.28
N ASP A 150 16.50 -17.10 -18.33
CA ASP A 150 16.21 -17.51 -16.95
C ASP A 150 15.29 -16.49 -16.26
N VAL A 151 15.53 -15.20 -16.50
CA VAL A 151 14.68 -14.11 -16.00
C VAL A 151 13.25 -14.24 -16.54
N HIS A 152 13.08 -14.46 -17.85
CA HIS A 152 11.76 -14.66 -18.45
C HIS A 152 11.07 -15.94 -17.95
N GLU A 153 11.79 -17.03 -17.78
CA GLU A 153 11.21 -18.27 -17.28
C GLU A 153 10.78 -18.12 -15.82
N MET A 154 11.61 -17.51 -14.97
CA MET A 154 11.26 -17.23 -13.59
C MET A 154 10.07 -16.26 -13.49
N GLU A 155 10.01 -15.22 -14.32
CA GLU A 155 8.87 -14.29 -14.38
C GLU A 155 7.57 -15.02 -14.68
N ASN A 156 7.57 -15.86 -15.71
CA ASN A 156 6.39 -16.66 -16.08
C ASN A 156 5.99 -17.63 -14.97
N ARG A 157 6.96 -18.28 -14.31
CA ARG A 157 6.70 -19.17 -13.18
C ARG A 157 6.10 -18.43 -12.00
N LEU A 158 6.66 -17.27 -11.64
CA LEU A 158 6.18 -16.41 -10.56
C LEU A 158 4.73 -16.00 -10.81
N LEU A 159 4.44 -15.40 -11.97
CA LEU A 159 3.09 -14.93 -12.30
C LEU A 159 2.05 -16.05 -12.33
N ARG A 160 2.42 -17.23 -12.85
CA ARG A 160 1.52 -18.40 -12.85
C ARG A 160 1.23 -18.92 -11.44
N VAL A 161 2.25 -18.99 -10.58
CA VAL A 161 2.07 -19.43 -9.18
C VAL A 161 1.18 -18.45 -8.42
N LEU A 162 1.30 -17.15 -8.70
CA LEU A 162 0.46 -16.11 -8.10
C LEU A 162 -0.90 -15.97 -8.79
N ASN A 163 -1.22 -16.77 -9.82
CA ASN A 163 -2.41 -16.65 -10.66
C ASN A 163 -2.63 -15.22 -11.21
N TYR A 164 -1.54 -14.50 -11.50
CA TYR A 164 -1.55 -13.09 -11.92
C TYR A 164 -2.21 -12.12 -10.92
N ASP A 165 -2.45 -12.56 -9.69
CA ASP A 165 -3.06 -11.74 -8.65
C ASP A 165 -1.99 -10.93 -7.91
N LEU A 166 -1.71 -9.73 -8.43
CA LEU A 166 -0.75 -8.76 -7.90
C LEU A 166 -1.43 -7.65 -7.08
N GLY A 167 -2.74 -7.74 -6.81
CA GLY A 167 -3.52 -6.72 -6.12
C GLY A 167 -3.26 -6.62 -4.61
N TYR A 168 -2.06 -6.97 -4.14
CA TYR A 168 -1.73 -6.96 -2.70
C TYR A 168 -1.72 -5.53 -2.15
N GLN A 169 -2.65 -5.26 -1.25
CA GLN A 169 -2.74 -4.00 -0.51
C GLN A 169 -2.08 -4.23 0.86
N GLY A 170 -0.78 -3.96 0.94
CA GLY A 170 -0.02 -4.11 2.19
C GLY A 170 -0.32 -3.01 3.22
N CYS A 171 0.42 -3.02 4.33
CA CYS A 171 0.27 -2.07 5.44
C CYS A 171 0.27 -0.58 5.02
N GLY A 172 0.97 -0.25 3.92
CA GLY A 172 1.03 1.11 3.41
C GLY A 172 -0.34 1.68 3.01
N ALA A 173 -1.20 0.88 2.38
CA ALA A 173 -2.52 1.34 1.95
C ALA A 173 -3.41 1.74 3.15
N PHE A 174 -3.31 1.00 4.25
CA PHE A 174 -4.00 1.31 5.50
C PHE A 174 -3.42 2.57 6.17
N LEU A 175 -2.10 2.72 6.20
CA LEU A 175 -1.45 3.94 6.72
C LEU A 175 -1.84 5.18 5.90
N ASP A 176 -1.84 5.08 4.57
CA ASP A 176 -2.18 6.19 3.69
C ASP A 176 -3.67 6.56 3.88
N SER A 177 -4.56 5.56 4.00
CA SER A 177 -5.97 5.79 4.37
C SER A 177 -6.09 6.50 5.73
N PHE A 178 -5.21 6.17 6.68
CA PHE A 178 -5.17 6.82 7.98
C PHE A 178 -4.65 8.27 7.92
N GLU A 179 -3.68 8.56 7.06
CA GLU A 179 -3.17 9.92 6.86
C GLU A 179 -4.17 10.82 6.13
N GLU A 180 -4.88 10.30 5.13
CA GLU A 180 -5.89 11.04 4.36
C GLU A 180 -7.06 11.46 5.25
N ALA A 181 -7.57 10.56 6.09
CA ALA A 181 -8.64 10.88 7.03
C ALA A 181 -8.20 11.90 8.11
N ASN A 182 -6.91 11.94 8.50
CA ASN A 182 -6.38 13.03 9.33
C ASN A 182 -6.42 14.40 8.63
N CYS A 183 -6.25 14.44 7.30
CA CYS A 183 -6.19 15.68 6.53
C CYS A 183 -7.57 16.30 6.27
N LEU A 184 -8.63 15.50 6.18
CA LEU A 184 -9.99 15.96 5.89
C LEU A 184 -10.62 16.79 7.02
N GLU A 185 -10.23 16.59 8.27
CA GLU A 185 -10.73 17.38 9.41
C GLU A 185 -9.90 18.66 9.69
N ASN A 186 -8.70 18.78 9.12
CA ASN A 186 -7.84 19.95 9.24
C ASN A 186 -7.53 20.58 7.86
N PRO A 187 -8.47 21.33 7.25
CA PRO A 187 -8.25 21.98 5.95
C PRO A 187 -7.10 23.00 5.93
N ARG A 188 -6.55 23.36 7.11
CA ARG A 188 -5.30 24.14 7.22
C ARG A 188 -4.05 23.39 6.74
N LEU A 189 -4.08 22.05 6.65
CA LEU A 189 -2.95 21.22 6.21
C LEU A 189 -2.89 21.04 4.68
N LEU A 190 -4.00 21.24 3.97
CA LEU A 190 -4.05 21.31 2.49
C LEU A 190 -3.49 22.64 1.95
N ARG A 191 -3.39 23.68 2.79
CA ARG A 191 -3.02 25.05 2.39
C ARG A 191 -1.52 25.28 2.11
N ARG A 192 -0.64 24.29 2.30
CA ARG A 192 0.81 24.54 2.18
C ARG A 192 1.36 24.42 0.76
N ASP A 193 0.67 23.73 -0.16
CA ASP A 193 1.18 23.50 -1.52
C ASP A 193 0.40 24.18 -2.66
N SER A 194 -0.75 24.81 -2.38
CA SER A 194 -1.49 25.57 -3.38
C SER A 194 -1.94 26.90 -2.80
N GLY A 195 -1.20 27.97 -3.10
CA GLY A 195 -1.53 29.36 -2.72
C GLY A 195 -2.76 29.90 -3.45
N VAL A 196 -3.93 29.31 -3.19
CA VAL A 196 -5.23 29.79 -3.66
C VAL A 196 -6.15 29.87 -2.46
N ASP A 197 -6.48 31.09 -2.06
CA ASP A 197 -7.53 31.38 -1.09
C ASP A 197 -8.90 31.15 -1.75
N VAL A 198 -9.63 30.13 -1.28
CA VAL A 198 -11.08 30.04 -1.47
C VAL A 198 -11.69 29.90 -0.08
N ASP A 199 -12.33 30.98 0.37
CA ASP A 199 -13.22 30.99 1.52
C ASP A 199 -14.48 30.16 1.23
N ASP A 200 -15.08 29.65 2.31
CA ASP A 200 -16.32 28.85 2.39
C ASP A 200 -16.19 27.32 2.19
N ALA A 201 -15.79 26.63 3.27
CA ALA A 201 -16.24 25.27 3.53
C ALA A 201 -17.22 25.31 4.73
N PRO A 202 -18.43 24.73 4.64
CA PRO A 202 -19.39 24.76 5.73
C PRO A 202 -18.93 23.84 6.88
N PRO A 203 -19.33 24.13 8.12
CA PRO A 203 -18.95 23.33 9.27
C PRO A 203 -19.62 21.95 9.22
N SER A 204 -18.81 20.95 9.56
CA SER A 204 -19.14 19.55 9.75
C SER A 204 -20.47 19.33 10.48
N ALA A 205 -21.43 18.70 9.80
CA ALA A 205 -22.59 18.09 10.41
C ALA A 205 -23.16 17.02 9.48
N PHE A 206 -22.87 15.74 9.73
CA PHE A 206 -23.76 14.62 9.41
C PHE A 206 -23.26 13.37 10.16
N LEU A 207 -23.71 13.19 11.40
CA LEU A 207 -23.81 11.87 12.02
C LEU A 207 -25.17 11.30 11.59
N GLY A 208 -25.16 10.47 10.55
CA GLY A 208 -26.32 9.69 10.14
C GLY A 208 -26.38 8.40 10.95
N ASN A 209 -27.35 8.28 11.86
CA ASN A 209 -27.67 7.02 12.52
C ASN A 209 -28.37 6.08 11.52
N SER A 210 -27.61 5.25 10.81
CA SER A 210 -28.14 4.03 10.17
C SER A 210 -27.46 2.80 10.76
N ALA A 211 -28.28 1.80 11.10
CA ALA A 211 -27.87 0.60 11.81
C ALA A 211 -27.41 -0.49 10.81
N ASP A 212 -26.52 -0.14 9.87
CA ASP A 212 -25.91 -1.09 8.95
C ASP A 212 -24.52 -1.52 9.46
N PRO A 213 -24.13 -2.80 9.34
CA PRO A 213 -22.81 -3.28 9.78
C PRO A 213 -21.63 -2.57 9.10
N LEU A 214 -21.86 -1.98 7.92
CA LEU A 214 -20.89 -1.19 7.16
C LEU A 214 -20.71 0.23 7.75
N ASP A 215 -21.75 0.84 8.30
CA ASP A 215 -21.69 2.16 8.95
C ASP A 215 -20.92 2.11 10.28
N MET A 216 -20.94 0.97 10.97
CA MET A 216 -20.22 0.79 12.22
C MET A 216 -18.69 0.78 12.03
N CYS A 217 -18.18 0.22 10.92
CA CYS A 217 -16.77 0.34 10.56
C CYS A 217 -16.42 1.77 10.12
N ALA A 218 -17.35 2.47 9.49
CA ALA A 218 -17.15 3.86 9.07
C ALA A 218 -17.01 4.81 10.26
N ASP A 219 -17.91 4.78 11.24
CA ASP A 219 -17.81 5.63 12.43
C ASP A 219 -16.57 5.32 13.27
N VAL A 220 -16.21 4.04 13.37
CA VAL A 220 -15.01 3.58 14.07
C VAL A 220 -13.76 4.11 13.36
N CYS A 221 -13.61 3.93 12.04
CA CYS A 221 -12.46 4.45 11.30
C CYS A 221 -12.39 5.97 11.30
N THR A 222 -13.51 6.68 11.10
CA THR A 222 -13.51 8.15 11.09
C THR A 222 -13.13 8.72 12.46
N SER A 223 -13.60 8.10 13.56
CA SER A 223 -13.28 8.53 14.94
C SER A 223 -11.86 8.13 15.41
N LEU A 224 -11.36 6.98 14.96
CA LEU A 224 -10.03 6.48 15.31
C LEU A 224 -8.89 7.24 14.65
N VAL A 225 -9.16 7.72 13.44
CA VAL A 225 -8.11 8.14 12.52
C VAL A 225 -7.92 9.65 12.54
N SER A 226 -8.95 10.41 12.91
CA SER A 226 -8.99 11.89 12.93
C SER A 226 -7.96 12.61 13.83
N SER A 227 -7.14 11.89 14.60
CA SER A 227 -6.24 12.54 15.57
C SER A 227 -5.01 11.68 15.89
N ILE A 228 -4.43 10.99 14.91
CA ILE A 228 -3.15 10.29 15.12
C ILE A 228 -2.01 11.30 14.82
N PRO A 229 -1.12 11.61 15.79
CA PRO A 229 0.02 12.48 15.56
C PRO A 229 0.90 11.98 14.40
N ARG A 230 1.35 12.90 13.53
CA ARG A 230 2.22 12.57 12.38
C ARG A 230 3.51 11.87 12.80
N ASP A 231 4.05 12.22 13.96
CA ASP A 231 5.26 11.59 14.50
C ASP A 231 5.04 10.10 14.79
N ILE A 232 3.86 9.73 15.30
CA ILE A 232 3.49 8.33 15.56
C ILE A 232 3.36 7.57 14.23
N VAL A 233 2.69 8.15 13.24
CA VAL A 233 2.53 7.53 11.92
C VAL A 233 3.88 7.33 11.23
N GLY A 234 4.77 8.32 11.31
CA GLY A 234 6.12 8.23 10.76
C GLY A 234 6.94 7.10 11.40
N ILE A 235 6.91 6.99 12.74
CA ILE A 235 7.58 5.90 13.46
C ILE A 235 6.95 4.55 13.08
N ALA A 236 5.62 4.45 13.04
CA ALA A 236 4.93 3.21 12.65
C ALA A 236 5.32 2.74 11.25
N ARG A 237 5.44 3.67 10.28
CA ARG A 237 5.91 3.37 8.93
C ARG A 237 7.33 2.78 8.95
N SER A 238 8.26 3.40 9.68
CA SER A 238 9.62 2.87 9.84
C SER A 238 9.67 1.50 10.55
N LEU A 239 8.81 1.28 11.54
CA LEU A 239 8.68 -0.01 12.22
C LEU A 239 8.18 -1.09 11.26
N ILE A 240 7.16 -0.80 10.45
CA ILE A 240 6.63 -1.71 9.45
C ILE A 240 7.72 -2.08 8.45
N GLU A 241 8.45 -1.12 7.90
CA GLU A 241 9.55 -1.37 6.96
C GLU A 241 10.63 -2.27 7.56
N SER A 242 11.00 -2.00 8.81
CA SER A 242 11.99 -2.81 9.55
C SER A 242 11.48 -4.22 9.86
N SER A 243 10.16 -4.39 10.01
CA SER A 243 9.54 -5.69 10.28
C SER A 243 9.49 -6.60 9.05
N LEU A 244 9.54 -6.06 7.82
CA LEU A 244 9.45 -6.83 6.57
C LEU A 244 10.49 -7.94 6.46
N VAL A 245 11.64 -7.76 7.12
CA VAL A 245 12.77 -8.69 7.14
C VAL A 245 12.44 -10.00 7.89
N TYR A 246 11.44 -9.99 8.77
CA TYR A 246 11.04 -11.16 9.56
C TYR A 246 9.79 -11.80 8.97
N SER A 247 9.88 -13.09 8.60
CA SER A 247 8.77 -13.88 8.03
C SER A 247 7.55 -13.98 8.95
N ALA A 248 7.75 -13.83 10.27
CA ALA A 248 6.69 -13.86 11.28
C ALA A 248 5.61 -12.80 11.05
N PHE A 249 5.96 -11.65 10.45
CA PHE A 249 4.98 -10.60 10.13
C PHE A 249 4.36 -10.80 8.74
N SER A 250 4.95 -11.60 7.85
CA SER A 250 4.49 -11.72 6.46
C SER A 250 3.08 -12.30 6.32
N SER A 251 2.68 -13.19 7.24
CA SER A 251 1.35 -13.83 7.23
C SER A 251 0.34 -13.16 8.16
N ALA A 252 0.74 -12.11 8.88
CA ALA A 252 -0.17 -11.35 9.72
C ALA A 252 -1.00 -10.39 8.86
N LYS A 253 -2.22 -10.09 9.31
CA LYS A 253 -3.10 -9.18 8.58
C LYS A 253 -2.49 -7.78 8.52
N PRO A 254 -2.57 -7.10 7.37
CA PRO A 254 -2.01 -5.75 7.22
C PRO A 254 -2.61 -4.76 8.22
N LEU A 255 -3.92 -4.79 8.49
CA LEU A 255 -4.54 -3.89 9.46
C LEU A 255 -3.94 -4.09 10.86
N SER A 256 -3.79 -5.34 11.28
CA SER A 256 -3.26 -5.74 12.59
C SER A 256 -1.81 -5.31 12.77
N LEU A 257 -0.99 -5.44 11.72
CA LEU A 257 0.38 -4.93 11.71
C LEU A 257 0.42 -3.40 11.86
N VAL A 258 -0.48 -2.69 11.18
CA VAL A 258 -0.58 -1.23 11.30
C VAL A 258 -1.02 -0.83 12.70
N CYS A 259 -2.07 -1.42 13.25
CA CYS A 259 -2.50 -1.12 14.62
C CYS A 259 -1.39 -1.43 15.64
N ALA A 260 -0.71 -2.58 15.53
CA ALA A 260 0.36 -2.97 16.43
C ALA A 260 1.58 -2.02 16.34
N SER A 261 1.94 -1.59 15.13
CA SER A 261 3.03 -0.62 14.93
C SER A 261 2.70 0.78 15.45
N LEU A 262 1.44 1.23 15.33
CA LEU A 262 0.97 2.50 15.90
C LEU A 262 1.03 2.49 17.44
N LEU A 263 0.56 1.39 18.06
CA LEU A 263 0.65 1.21 19.51
C LEU A 263 2.09 1.14 20.01
N ALA A 264 2.97 0.45 19.27
CA ALA A 264 4.38 0.41 19.59
C ALA A 264 5.07 1.77 19.45
N ALA A 265 4.70 2.56 18.45
CA ALA A 265 5.19 3.91 18.25
C ALA A 265 4.75 4.86 19.39
N GLU A 266 3.51 4.76 19.86
CA GLU A 266 3.04 5.49 21.04
C GLU A 266 3.82 5.13 22.30
N ALA A 267 3.98 3.84 22.61
CA ALA A 267 4.74 3.38 23.76
C ALA A 267 6.22 3.83 23.71
N PHE A 268 6.82 3.85 22.52
CA PHE A 268 8.17 4.36 22.32
C PHE A 268 8.28 5.87 22.61
N LEU A 269 7.32 6.68 22.15
CA LEU A 269 7.30 8.12 22.42
C LEU A 269 7.00 8.43 23.91
N GLU A 270 6.12 7.66 24.54
CA GLU A 270 5.83 7.76 25.97
C GLU A 270 7.10 7.52 26.82
N SER A 271 7.93 6.54 26.44
CA SER A 271 9.22 6.29 27.10
C SER A 271 10.21 7.46 27.01
N ARG A 272 10.00 8.38 26.05
CA ARG A 272 10.80 9.60 25.83
C ARG A 272 10.14 10.87 26.39
N GLY A 273 9.03 10.72 27.13
CA GLY A 273 8.34 11.82 27.81
C GLY A 273 7.36 12.61 26.95
N VAL A 274 6.98 12.09 25.77
CA VAL A 274 5.91 12.68 24.94
C VAL A 274 4.56 12.26 25.51
N PRO A 275 3.57 13.17 25.61
CA PRO A 275 2.25 12.85 26.15
C PRO A 275 1.54 11.77 25.34
N ASN A 276 0.91 10.84 26.04
CA ASN A 276 0.16 9.71 25.49
C ASN A 276 -1.06 10.21 24.69
N ALA A 277 -1.23 9.70 23.46
CA ALA A 277 -2.34 10.06 22.57
C ALA A 277 -3.59 9.18 22.82
N ASN A 278 -3.54 8.30 23.82
CA ASN A 278 -4.53 7.32 24.22
C ASN A 278 -4.97 6.42 23.04
N LEU A 279 -4.02 6.06 22.17
CA LEU A 279 -4.33 5.22 21.00
C LEU A 279 -4.81 3.83 21.41
N VAL A 280 -4.32 3.28 22.53
CA VAL A 280 -4.82 1.99 23.07
C VAL A 280 -6.34 1.97 23.20
N GLN A 281 -6.94 2.97 23.86
CA GLN A 281 -8.40 3.01 24.08
C GLN A 281 -9.19 3.24 22.78
N ARG A 282 -8.58 3.93 21.81
CA ARG A 282 -9.21 4.20 20.52
C ARG A 282 -9.16 2.96 19.64
N LEU A 283 -8.00 2.32 19.57
CA LEU A 283 -7.71 1.12 18.79
C LEU A 283 -8.35 -0.13 19.39
N ASP A 284 -8.73 -0.12 20.67
CA ASP A 284 -9.34 -1.26 21.37
C ASP A 284 -10.51 -1.88 20.59
N ARG A 285 -11.32 -1.06 19.89
CA ARG A 285 -12.44 -1.53 19.08
C ARG A 285 -12.03 -2.23 17.78
N LEU A 286 -10.89 -1.86 17.19
CA LEU A 286 -10.30 -2.55 16.04
C LEU A 286 -9.46 -3.76 16.48
N THR A 287 -8.81 -3.68 17.65
CA THR A 287 -7.92 -4.73 18.18
C THR A 287 -8.64 -5.84 18.93
N ALA A 288 -9.85 -5.59 19.48
CA ALA A 288 -10.67 -6.59 20.17
C ALA A 288 -11.08 -7.79 19.29
N LEU A 289 -10.83 -7.70 17.98
CA LEU A 289 -11.11 -8.77 17.01
C LEU A 289 -10.00 -9.83 16.92
N GLU A 290 -8.82 -9.64 17.52
CA GLU A 290 -7.68 -10.51 17.21
C GLU A 290 -6.80 -10.94 18.40
N ALA A 291 -6.83 -12.24 18.69
CA ALA A 291 -6.06 -12.90 19.76
C ALA A 291 -4.52 -12.81 19.62
N HIS A 292 -4.00 -12.34 18.48
CA HIS A 292 -2.55 -12.26 18.21
C HIS A 292 -1.97 -10.84 18.34
N MET A 293 -2.81 -9.82 18.60
CA MET A 293 -2.40 -8.42 18.66
C MET A 293 -1.39 -8.10 19.76
N ASP A 294 -1.53 -8.70 20.94
CA ASP A 294 -0.58 -8.48 22.05
C ASP A 294 0.82 -8.99 21.72
N SER A 295 0.90 -10.14 21.05
CA SER A 295 2.18 -10.71 20.62
C SER A 295 2.84 -9.84 19.55
N LEU A 296 2.07 -9.34 18.57
CA LEU A 296 2.56 -8.45 17.53
C LEU A 296 3.02 -7.11 18.11
N THR A 297 2.21 -6.50 18.97
CA THR A 297 2.54 -5.25 19.65
C THR A 297 3.82 -5.41 20.47
N SER A 298 3.94 -6.49 21.25
CA SER A 298 5.17 -6.79 22.01
C SER A 298 6.40 -7.00 21.11
N ALA A 299 6.23 -7.59 19.93
CA ALA A 299 7.31 -7.76 18.96
C ALA A 299 7.73 -6.41 18.35
N PHE A 300 6.77 -5.57 17.95
CA PHE A 300 7.03 -4.22 17.44
C PHE A 300 7.65 -3.30 18.49
N VAL A 301 7.23 -3.37 19.75
CA VAL A 301 7.84 -2.62 20.86
C VAL A 301 9.31 -3.00 21.01
N ARG A 302 9.63 -4.30 21.05
CA ARG A 302 11.04 -4.77 21.10
C ARG A 302 11.86 -4.27 19.91
N LEU A 303 11.27 -4.29 18.73
CA LEU A 303 11.89 -3.79 17.51
C LEU A 303 12.13 -2.27 17.60
N ALA A 304 11.15 -1.49 18.05
CA ALA A 304 11.27 -0.03 18.24
C ALA A 304 12.42 0.33 19.18
N PHE A 305 12.51 -0.34 20.33
CA PHE A 305 13.60 -0.12 21.29
C PHE A 305 14.97 -0.54 20.74
N SER A 306 15.04 -1.55 19.86
CA SER A 306 16.29 -1.97 19.23
C SER A 306 16.80 -0.98 18.18
N LEU A 307 15.90 -0.27 17.49
CA LEU A 307 16.24 0.73 16.46
C LEU A 307 16.53 2.11 17.06
N GLY A 308 16.05 2.38 18.28
CA GLY A 308 16.19 3.67 18.96
C GLY A 308 17.44 3.83 19.83
N GLN A 309 18.33 2.82 19.87
CA GLN A 309 19.66 2.85 20.51
C GLN A 309 20.74 3.27 19.52
#